data_AF-A0A5S3X018-F1
#
_entry.id   AF-A0A5S3X018-F1
#
_cell.length_a   1.000
_cell.length_b   1.000
_cell.length_c   1.000
_cell.angle_alpha   90.00
_cell.angle_beta   90.00
_cell.angle_gamma   90.00
#
_symmetry.space_group_name_H-M   'P 1'
#
loop_
_entity.id
_entity.type
_entity.pdbx_description
1 polymer ?
#
loop_
_entity_poly.entity_id
_entity_poly.type
_entity_poly.pdbx_seq_one_letter_code
_entity_poly.pdbx_strand_id
1 'polypeptide(L)'
;MKKLLLAAAAITSAASFAGSADREQAFFDKIVEMQQHNRLSIHLDEKCKYLKPNVRNELEAASKKVGQLILVHPMNNMGSGANTFVDVKMHERSIEIPCNNKAKAQVKDTLRIARQFMVIINQS
;
A
#
# COMPACT_ATOMS: atom_id res chain seq x y z
N MET A 1 -28.74 -31.45 34.89
CA MET A 1 -27.69 -31.40 33.85
C MET A 1 -27.88 -30.15 32.99
N LYS A 2 -27.22 -29.02 33.30
CA LYS A 2 -27.28 -27.77 32.52
C LYS A 2 -25.98 -26.96 32.70
N LYS A 3 -24.82 -27.48 32.26
CA LYS A 3 -23.55 -26.72 32.28
C LYS A 3 -22.58 -27.05 31.12
N LEU A 4 -23.06 -27.58 30.00
CA LEU A 4 -22.19 -28.09 28.93
C LEU A 4 -22.49 -27.54 27.52
N LEU A 5 -23.21 -26.42 27.40
CA LEU A 5 -23.60 -25.85 26.10
C LEU A 5 -23.09 -24.43 25.81
N LEU A 6 -22.31 -23.81 26.71
CA LEU A 6 -21.78 -22.45 26.49
C LEU A 6 -20.33 -22.39 25.97
N ALA A 7 -19.60 -23.51 25.92
CA ALA A 7 -18.20 -23.50 25.48
C ALA A 7 -18.03 -23.57 23.96
N ALA A 8 -19.00 -24.11 23.21
CA ALA A 8 -18.86 -24.31 21.76
C ALA A 8 -19.02 -23.01 20.96
N ALA A 9 -19.89 -22.09 21.39
CA ALA A 9 -20.15 -20.84 20.66
C ALA A 9 -18.98 -19.83 20.77
N ALA A 10 -18.22 -19.86 21.88
CA ALA A 10 -17.06 -18.99 22.08
C ALA A 10 -15.84 -19.41 21.25
N ILE A 11 -15.71 -20.69 20.91
CA ILE A 11 -14.58 -21.22 20.13
C ILE A 11 -14.80 -20.95 18.64
N THR A 12 -16.03 -21.08 18.13
CA THR A 12 -16.36 -20.77 16.73
C THR A 12 -16.31 -19.27 16.42
N SER A 13 -16.64 -18.40 17.37
CA SER A 13 -16.57 -16.95 17.17
C SER A 13 -15.12 -16.46 17.20
N ALA A 14 -14.30 -16.89 18.17
CA ALA A 14 -12.89 -16.47 18.27
C ALA A 14 -12.04 -16.88 17.04
N ALA A 15 -12.25 -18.07 16.47
CA ALA A 15 -11.54 -18.50 15.25
C ALA A 15 -11.98 -17.71 14.00
N SER A 16 -13.25 -17.31 13.93
CA SER A 16 -13.78 -16.48 12.84
C SER A 16 -13.25 -15.05 12.91
N PHE A 17 -13.10 -14.49 14.13
CA PHE A 17 -12.52 -13.16 14.35
C PHE A 17 -10.99 -13.13 14.17
N ALA A 18 -10.28 -14.20 14.56
CA ALA A 18 -8.84 -14.32 14.29
C ALA A 18 -8.56 -14.36 12.78
N GLY A 19 -9.33 -15.17 12.03
CA GLY A 19 -9.20 -15.24 10.56
C GLY A 19 -9.57 -13.94 9.84
N SER A 20 -10.46 -13.11 10.39
CA SER A 20 -10.74 -11.78 9.83
C SER A 20 -9.65 -10.76 10.15
N ALA A 21 -9.11 -10.77 11.37
CA ALA A 21 -8.04 -9.86 11.77
C ALA A 21 -6.74 -10.11 10.98
N ASP A 22 -6.38 -11.37 10.75
CA ASP A 22 -5.20 -11.75 9.94
C ASP A 22 -5.35 -11.30 8.48
N ARG A 23 -6.56 -11.40 7.91
CA ARG A 23 -6.85 -10.92 6.56
C ARG A 23 -6.83 -9.39 6.47
N GLU A 24 -7.38 -8.71 7.46
CA GLU A 24 -7.38 -7.25 7.55
C GLU A 24 -5.93 -6.71 7.66
N GLN A 25 -5.10 -7.34 8.48
CA GLN A 25 -3.67 -7.02 8.59
C GLN A 25 -2.96 -7.24 7.26
N ALA A 26 -3.16 -8.41 6.63
CA ALA A 26 -2.53 -8.71 5.34
C ALA A 26 -2.96 -7.71 4.24
N PHE A 27 -4.22 -7.28 4.25
CA PHE A 27 -4.71 -6.25 3.34
C PHE A 27 -4.03 -4.89 3.60
N PHE A 28 -3.95 -4.48 4.86
CA PHE A 28 -3.26 -3.24 5.25
C PHE A 28 -1.78 -3.26 4.83
N ASP A 29 -1.08 -4.36 5.09
CA ASP A 29 0.31 -4.54 4.68
C ASP A 29 0.50 -4.38 3.18
N LYS A 30 -0.44 -4.92 2.37
CA LYS A 30 -0.42 -4.74 0.90
C LYS A 30 -0.67 -3.31 0.46
N ILE A 31 -1.54 -2.55 1.15
CA ILE A 31 -1.72 -1.12 0.86
C ILE A 31 -0.42 -0.36 1.17
N VAL A 32 0.21 -0.63 2.31
CA VAL A 32 1.48 0.00 2.70
C VAL A 32 2.59 -0.34 1.71
N GLU A 33 2.73 -1.61 1.32
CA GLU A 33 3.68 -2.07 0.29
C GLU A 33 3.46 -1.32 -1.03
N MET A 34 2.21 -1.23 -1.49
CA MET A 34 1.88 -0.50 -2.71
C MET A 34 2.27 0.99 -2.60
N GLN A 35 2.05 1.61 -1.45
CA GLN A 35 2.45 3.01 -1.25
C GLN A 35 3.97 3.17 -1.27
N GLN A 36 4.72 2.25 -0.66
CA GLN A 36 6.18 2.24 -0.72
C GLN A 36 6.67 2.15 -2.17
N HIS A 37 6.11 1.24 -2.98
CA HIS A 37 6.46 1.14 -4.39
C HIS A 37 6.12 2.40 -5.19
N ASN A 38 4.95 3.00 -4.93
CA ASN A 38 4.54 4.24 -5.56
C ASN A 38 5.51 5.39 -5.24
N ARG A 39 5.76 5.66 -3.95
CA ARG A 39 6.67 6.74 -3.52
C ARG A 39 8.10 6.52 -4.03
N LEU A 40 8.62 5.30 -3.94
CA LEU A 40 9.95 4.98 -4.47
C LEU A 40 10.03 5.24 -5.98
N SER A 41 8.99 4.85 -6.73
CA SER A 41 8.98 5.04 -8.18
C SER A 41 8.83 6.50 -8.58
N ILE A 42 8.09 7.31 -7.81
CA ILE A 42 8.01 8.76 -7.98
C ILE A 42 9.40 9.39 -7.79
N HIS A 43 10.09 9.10 -6.69
CA HIS A 43 11.42 9.66 -6.44
C HIS A 43 12.47 9.19 -7.46
N LEU A 44 12.43 7.92 -7.87
CA LEU A 44 13.28 7.43 -8.95
C LEU A 44 13.01 8.18 -10.27
N ASP A 45 11.76 8.50 -10.57
CA ASP A 45 11.40 9.28 -11.75
C ASP A 45 11.75 10.76 -11.62
N GLU A 46 11.64 11.36 -10.43
CA GLU A 46 12.14 12.70 -10.15
C GLU A 46 13.64 12.82 -10.39
N LYS A 47 14.41 11.83 -9.94
CA LYS A 47 15.85 11.72 -10.11
C LYS A 47 16.26 11.44 -11.56
N CYS A 48 15.67 10.43 -12.20
CA CYS A 48 16.18 9.87 -13.45
C CYS A 48 15.35 10.23 -14.71
N LYS A 49 14.17 10.85 -14.55
CA LYS A 49 13.28 11.31 -15.64
C LYS A 49 12.89 10.20 -16.63
N TYR A 50 12.43 9.05 -16.15
CA TYR A 50 12.05 7.91 -16.99
C TYR A 50 10.68 8.04 -17.66
N LEU A 51 9.77 8.79 -17.05
CA LEU A 51 8.41 9.01 -17.50
C LEU A 51 8.24 10.41 -18.08
N LYS A 52 7.25 10.55 -18.95
CA LYS A 52 6.76 11.86 -19.38
C LYS A 52 5.95 12.49 -18.23
N PRO A 53 5.90 13.84 -18.11
CA PRO A 53 5.20 14.51 -17.00
C PRO A 53 3.74 14.09 -16.83
N ASN A 54 2.97 13.98 -17.92
CA ASN A 54 1.58 13.55 -17.86
C ASN A 54 1.41 12.12 -17.32
N VAL A 55 2.37 11.25 -17.59
CA VAL A 55 2.36 9.85 -17.13
C VAL A 55 2.76 9.77 -15.66
N ARG A 56 3.68 10.62 -15.18
CA ARG A 56 4.00 10.75 -13.76
C ARG A 56 2.79 11.13 -12.93
N ASN A 57 1.96 12.06 -13.42
CA ASN A 57 0.75 12.49 -12.72
C ASN A 57 -0.23 11.33 -12.45
N GLU A 58 -0.27 10.33 -13.32
CA GLU A 58 -1.09 9.12 -13.10
C GLU A 58 -0.58 8.31 -11.88
N LEU A 59 0.74 8.17 -11.76
CA LEU A 59 1.38 7.50 -10.63
C LEU A 59 1.19 8.29 -9.32
N GLU A 60 1.31 9.61 -9.37
CA GLU A 60 1.05 10.49 -8.22
C GLU A 60 -0.41 10.43 -7.76
N ALA A 61 -1.37 10.42 -8.70
CA ALA A 61 -2.78 10.27 -8.40
C ALA A 61 -3.08 8.93 -7.70
N ALA A 62 -2.49 7.84 -8.20
CA ALA A 62 -2.59 6.53 -7.56
C ALA A 62 -1.96 6.54 -6.16
N SER A 63 -0.76 7.11 -6.00
CA SER A 63 -0.10 7.23 -4.70
C SER A 63 -0.95 8.02 -3.69
N LYS A 64 -1.61 9.09 -4.13
CA LYS A 64 -2.52 9.86 -3.27
C LYS A 64 -3.71 9.02 -2.81
N LYS A 65 -4.29 8.21 -3.70
CA LYS A 65 -5.40 7.30 -3.36
C LYS A 65 -4.98 6.19 -2.39
N VAL A 66 -3.85 5.52 -2.64
CA VAL A 66 -3.30 4.53 -1.71
C VAL A 66 -3.01 5.18 -0.35
N GLY A 67 -2.40 6.37 -0.35
CA GLY A 67 -2.12 7.10 0.88
C GLY A 67 -3.38 7.45 1.69
N GLN A 68 -4.48 7.79 1.01
CA GLN A 68 -5.78 7.98 1.67
C GLN A 68 -6.29 6.70 2.32
N LEU A 69 -6.18 5.54 1.64
CA LEU A 69 -6.56 4.25 2.21
C LEU A 69 -5.77 3.94 3.49
N ILE A 70 -4.47 4.22 3.53
CA ILE A 70 -3.66 4.06 4.75
C ILE A 70 -4.19 4.94 5.87
N LEU A 71 -4.46 6.22 5.60
CA LEU A 71 -4.87 7.17 6.64
C LEU A 71 -6.18 6.79 7.31
N VAL A 72 -7.14 6.26 6.55
CA VAL A 72 -8.47 5.90 7.07
C VAL A 72 -8.54 4.46 7.59
N HIS A 73 -7.49 3.66 7.40
CA HIS A 73 -7.50 2.24 7.78
C HIS A 73 -7.46 2.08 9.32
N PRO A 74 -8.30 1.22 9.94
CA PRO A 74 -8.32 1.01 11.38
C PRO A 74 -6.98 0.56 11.99
N MET A 75 -6.18 -0.19 11.22
CA MET A 75 -4.85 -0.69 11.63
C MET A 75 -3.74 0.37 11.56
N ASN A 76 -4.03 1.60 11.09
CA ASN A 76 -3.04 2.67 11.04
C ASN A 76 -2.81 3.30 12.42
N ASN A 77 -1.86 2.74 13.15
CA ASN A 77 -1.45 3.25 14.46
C ASN A 77 -0.53 4.49 14.39
N MET A 78 -0.05 4.88 13.20
CA MET A 78 0.82 6.05 13.01
C MET A 78 0.05 7.35 12.75
N GLY A 79 -1.27 7.27 12.59
CA GLY A 79 -2.12 8.43 12.29
C GLY A 79 -1.70 9.15 11.01
N SER A 80 -1.73 10.49 11.05
CA SER A 80 -1.38 11.34 9.90
C SER A 80 0.08 11.22 9.45
N GLY A 81 0.97 10.71 10.30
CA GLY A 81 2.41 10.57 10.02
C GLY A 81 2.77 9.38 9.13
N ALA A 82 1.86 8.41 8.93
CA ALA A 82 2.14 7.19 8.16
C ALA A 82 2.69 7.46 6.75
N ASN A 83 2.03 8.33 5.98
CA ASN A 83 2.46 8.64 4.61
C ASN A 83 3.80 9.37 4.58
N THR A 84 4.03 10.30 5.52
CA THR A 84 5.30 11.02 5.63
C THR A 84 6.45 10.06 5.91
N PHE A 85 6.25 9.08 6.79
CA PHE A 85 7.28 8.10 7.10
C PHE A 85 7.62 7.23 5.87
N VAL A 86 6.59 6.74 5.16
CA VAL A 86 6.79 5.99 3.91
C VAL A 86 7.53 6.84 2.88
N ASP A 87 7.13 8.09 2.71
CA ASP A 87 7.74 9.02 1.76
C ASP A 87 9.23 9.23 2.03
N VAL A 88 9.58 9.63 3.25
CA VAL A 88 10.97 9.87 3.66
C VAL A 88 11.82 8.61 3.46
N LYS A 89 11.33 7.44 3.87
CA LYS A 89 12.07 6.17 3.70
C LYS A 89 12.27 5.78 2.26
N MET A 90 11.29 6.04 1.39
CA MET A 90 11.44 5.74 -0.03
C MET A 90 12.31 6.77 -0.74
N HIS A 91 12.31 8.02 -0.29
CA HIS A 91 13.26 9.03 -0.77
C HIS A 91 14.71 8.62 -0.45
N GLU A 92 15.01 8.28 0.81
CA GLU A 92 16.32 7.77 1.24
C GLU A 92 16.78 6.60 0.34
N ARG A 93 15.90 5.60 0.15
CA ARG A 93 16.18 4.44 -0.70
C ARG A 93 16.42 4.81 -2.17
N SER A 94 15.75 5.83 -2.70
CA SER A 94 15.93 6.26 -4.08
C SER A 94 17.31 6.87 -4.35
N ILE A 95 17.96 7.44 -3.33
CA ILE A 95 19.30 8.03 -3.42
C ILE A 95 20.33 6.95 -3.74
N GLU A 96 20.22 5.80 -3.08
CA GLU A 96 21.12 4.65 -3.20
C GLU A 96 20.99 3.91 -4.54
N ILE A 97 19.84 4.01 -5.21
CA ILE A 97 19.57 3.30 -6.46
C ILE A 97 20.12 4.11 -7.66
N PRO A 98 21.07 3.59 -8.45
CA PRO A 98 21.59 4.29 -9.61
C PRO A 98 20.57 4.32 -10.76
N CYS A 99 20.65 5.35 -11.60
CA CYS A 99 19.82 5.45 -12.79
C CYS A 99 20.24 4.41 -13.84
N ASN A 100 19.48 3.33 -13.98
CA ASN A 100 19.76 2.24 -14.92
C ASN A 100 18.45 1.54 -15.38
N ASN A 101 18.59 0.52 -16.22
CA ASN A 101 17.45 -0.23 -16.76
C ASN A 101 16.63 -0.97 -15.70
N LYS A 102 17.23 -1.37 -14.57
CA LYS A 102 16.49 -2.01 -13.47
C LYS A 102 15.57 -1.00 -12.78
N ALA A 103 16.09 0.18 -12.46
CA ALA A 103 15.29 1.27 -11.89
C ALA A 103 14.18 1.72 -12.84
N LYS A 104 14.48 1.83 -14.14
CA LYS A 104 13.47 2.14 -15.18
C LYS A 104 12.37 1.09 -15.26
N ALA A 105 12.71 -0.20 -15.19
CA ALA A 105 11.74 -1.29 -15.18
C ALA A 105 10.83 -1.19 -13.95
N GLN A 106 11.42 -0.99 -12.76
CA GLN A 106 10.66 -0.80 -11.53
C GLN A 106 9.64 0.34 -11.64
N VAL A 107 10.05 1.52 -12.14
CA VAL A 107 9.13 2.65 -12.31
C VAL A 107 7.98 2.32 -13.27
N LYS A 108 8.27 1.64 -14.38
CA LYS A 108 7.25 1.23 -15.37
C LYS A 108 6.30 0.16 -14.83
N ASP A 109 6.81 -0.81 -14.08
CA ASP A 109 6.01 -1.87 -13.48
C ASP A 109 5.08 -1.31 -12.41
N THR A 110 5.59 -0.42 -11.55
CA THR A 110 4.76 0.30 -10.58
C THR A 110 3.66 1.10 -11.27
N LEU A 111 3.98 1.84 -12.34
CA LEU A 111 2.97 2.57 -13.11
C LEU A 111 1.88 1.63 -13.69
N ARG A 112 2.27 0.45 -14.19
CA ARG A 112 1.31 -0.55 -14.69
C ARG A 112 0.35 -0.99 -13.58
N ILE A 113 0.88 -1.31 -12.40
CA ILE A 113 0.08 -1.72 -11.24
C ILE A 113 -0.81 -0.58 -10.75
N ALA A 114 -0.26 0.64 -10.66
CA ALA A 114 -0.99 1.85 -10.27
C ALA A 114 -2.21 2.10 -11.19
N ARG A 115 -2.04 1.93 -12.50
CA ARG A 115 -3.16 2.03 -13.46
C ARG A 115 -4.23 0.98 -13.22
N GLN A 116 -3.85 -0.28 -13.03
CA GLN A 116 -4.79 -1.37 -12.75
C GLN A 116 -5.56 -1.11 -11.45
N PHE A 117 -4.86 -0.67 -10.41
CA PHE A 117 -5.45 -0.29 -9.12
C PHE A 117 -6.48 0.85 -9.27
N MET A 118 -6.13 1.91 -10.02
CA MET A 118 -7.04 3.03 -10.23
C MET A 118 -8.29 2.65 -11.02
N VAL A 119 -8.21 1.71 -11.95
CA VAL A 119 -9.39 1.17 -12.65
C VAL A 119 -10.32 0.45 -11.68
N ILE A 120 -9.78 -0.43 -10.82
CA ILE A 120 -10.56 -1.21 -9.85
C ILE A 120 -11.29 -0.28 -8.87
N ILE A 121 -10.58 0.71 -8.32
CA ILE A 121 -11.17 1.63 -7.33
C ILE A 121 -12.27 2.50 -7.92
N ASN A 122 -12.14 2.95 -9.17
CA ASN A 122 -13.17 3.78 -9.79
C ASN A 122 -14.42 3.00 -10.23
N GLN A 123 -14.39 1.67 -10.16
CA GLN A 123 -15.53 0.79 -10.43
C GLN A 123 -16.27 0.33 -9.16
N SER A 124 -15.69 0.59 -7.99
CA SER A 124 -16.22 0.23 -6.66
C SER A 124 -17.03 1.39 -6.07
#